data_AF-A0A098LU48-F1
#
_entry.id   AF-A0A098LU48-F1
#
_cell.length_a   1.000
_cell.length_b   1.000
_cell.length_c   1.000
_cell.angle_alpha   90.00
_cell.angle_beta   90.00
_cell.angle_gamma   90.00
#
_symmetry.space_group_name_H-M   'P 1'
#
loop_
_entity.id
_entity.type
_entity.pdbx_description
1 polymer ?
#
loop_
_entity_poly.entity_id
_entity_poly.type
_entity_poly.pdbx_seq_one_letter_code
_entity_poly.pdbx_strand_id
1 'polypeptide(L)'
;MEAKDGSMGFDFTGIYDKIVDKELISYRMSDGRKVDIEFSQSGDEVSVSETFEAEGTNSDEQQRAGWQAILGNFKKYTESN
;
A
#
# COMPACT_ATOMS: atom_id res chain seq x y z
N MET A 1 0.57 -5.59 -10.28
CA MET A 1 1.93 -5.94 -9.80
C MET A 1 2.30 -7.30 -10.34
N GLU A 2 3.55 -7.48 -10.75
CA GLU A 2 4.01 -8.71 -11.41
C GLU A 2 5.43 -9.06 -10.94
N ALA A 3 5.71 -10.35 -10.79
CA ALA A 3 7.03 -10.86 -10.52
C ALA A 3 7.96 -10.55 -11.70
N LYS A 4 9.25 -10.29 -11.43
CA LYS A 4 10.22 -9.93 -12.47
C LYS A 4 10.42 -11.00 -13.54
N ASP A 5 10.07 -12.25 -13.23
CA ASP A 5 10.13 -13.39 -14.14
C ASP A 5 8.80 -13.66 -14.86
N GLY A 6 7.77 -12.83 -14.64
CA GLY A 6 6.44 -12.97 -15.24
C GLY A 6 5.66 -14.19 -14.76
N SER A 7 6.15 -14.90 -13.74
CA SER A 7 5.52 -16.15 -13.25
C SER A 7 4.19 -15.91 -12.53
N MET A 8 4.05 -14.73 -11.92
CA MET A 8 2.87 -14.34 -11.15
C MET A 8 2.59 -12.85 -11.33
N GLY A 9 1.35 -12.54 -11.67
CA GLY A 9 0.85 -11.18 -11.80
C GLY A 9 -0.53 -11.06 -11.20
N PHE A 10 -0.82 -9.88 -10.65
CA PHE A 10 -2.14 -9.58 -10.11
C PHE A 10 -2.44 -8.09 -10.26
N ASP A 11 -3.69 -7.78 -10.56
CA ASP A 11 -4.16 -6.41 -10.70
C ASP A 11 -4.66 -5.88 -9.36
N PHE A 12 -4.05 -4.78 -8.90
CA PHE A 12 -4.59 -3.99 -7.81
C PHE A 12 -5.54 -2.96 -8.41
N THR A 13 -6.83 -3.15 -8.17
CA THR A 13 -7.90 -2.27 -8.65
C THR A 13 -8.78 -1.85 -7.49
N GLY A 14 -9.29 -0.62 -7.56
CA GLY A 14 -10.12 -0.04 -6.51
C GLY A 14 -10.62 1.36 -6.85
N ILE A 15 -11.40 1.93 -5.94
CA ILE A 15 -12.02 3.25 -6.04
C ILE A 15 -11.55 4.09 -4.84
N TYR A 16 -11.11 5.33 -5.08
CA TYR A 16 -10.81 6.27 -4.01
C TYR A 16 -12.10 6.71 -3.31
N ASP A 17 -12.19 6.42 -2.01
CA ASP A 17 -13.32 6.82 -1.17
C ASP A 17 -13.08 8.23 -0.59
N LYS A 18 -11.84 8.56 -0.22
CA LYS A 18 -11.47 9.86 0.33
C LYS A 18 -10.03 10.22 -0.01
N ILE A 19 -9.81 11.48 -0.38
CA ILE A 19 -8.48 12.04 -0.59
C ILE A 19 -8.39 13.32 0.24
N VAL A 20 -7.40 13.38 1.14
CA VAL A 20 -6.97 14.59 1.83
C VAL A 20 -5.54 14.84 1.38
N ASP A 21 -5.33 15.94 0.68
CA ASP A 21 -4.04 16.24 0.06
C ASP A 21 -2.91 16.17 1.09
N LYS A 22 -1.86 15.40 0.77
CA LYS A 22 -0.65 15.18 1.60
C LYS A 22 -0.89 14.60 3.01
N GLU A 23 -2.08 14.12 3.31
CA GLU A 23 -2.41 13.60 4.65
C GLU A 23 -3.00 12.18 4.59
N LEU A 24 -3.99 11.95 3.72
CA LEU A 24 -4.74 10.67 3.70
C LEU A 24 -5.18 10.31 2.29
N ILE A 25 -4.96 9.05 1.94
CA ILE A 25 -5.59 8.41 0.79
C ILE A 25 -6.34 7.18 1.30
N SER A 26 -7.68 7.20 1.17
CA SER A 26 -8.54 6.08 1.52
C SER A 26 -9.20 5.54 0.26
N TYR A 27 -9.15 4.22 0.08
CA TYR A 27 -9.74 3.57 -1.08
C TYR A 27 -10.32 2.22 -0.72
N ARG A 28 -11.23 1.76 -1.57
CA ARG A 28 -11.81 0.43 -1.52
C ARG A 28 -11.33 -0.39 -2.69
N MET A 29 -10.79 -1.56 -2.42
CA MET A 29 -10.43 -2.54 -3.43
C MET A 29 -11.68 -3.10 -4.11
N SER A 30 -11.52 -3.65 -5.32
CA SER A 30 -12.64 -4.26 -6.08
C SER A 30 -13.32 -5.43 -5.37
N ASP A 31 -12.64 -6.07 -4.41
CA ASP A 31 -13.18 -7.13 -3.56
C ASP A 31 -13.89 -6.61 -2.30
N GLY A 32 -13.97 -5.29 -2.13
CA GLY A 32 -14.66 -4.62 -1.02
C GLY A 32 -13.77 -4.28 0.17
N ARG A 33 -12.52 -4.76 0.22
CA ARG A 33 -11.59 -4.46 1.31
C ARG A 33 -11.17 -3.01 1.32
N LYS A 34 -11.07 -2.42 2.51
CA LYS A 34 -10.63 -1.05 2.71
C LYS A 34 -9.14 -0.96 2.92
N VAL A 35 -8.54 0.08 2.35
CA VAL A 35 -7.15 0.46 2.60
C VAL A 35 -7.07 1.96 2.88
N ASP A 36 -6.34 2.32 3.92
CA ASP A 36 -6.05 3.70 4.31
C ASP A 36 -4.53 3.90 4.32
N ILE A 37 -4.06 4.94 3.61
CA ILE A 37 -2.66 5.36 3.56
C ILE A 37 -2.56 6.74 4.20
N GLU A 38 -1.85 6.81 5.32
CA GLU A 38 -1.65 8.03 6.10
C GLU A 38 -0.21 8.54 5.93
N PHE A 39 -0.10 9.85 5.70
CA PHE A 39 1.16 10.56 5.58
C PHE A 39 1.32 11.47 6.80
N SER A 40 2.33 11.20 7.62
CA SER A 40 2.63 11.98 8.83
C SER A 40 4.00 12.61 8.71
N GLN A 41 4.05 13.95 8.65
CA GLN A 41 5.30 14.69 8.62
C GLN A 41 5.93 14.75 10.02
N SER A 42 7.22 14.42 10.11
CA SER A 42 8.03 14.53 11.32
C SER A 42 9.35 15.23 10.96
N GLY A 43 9.36 16.56 11.08
CA GLY A 43 10.49 17.37 10.63
C GLY A 43 10.67 17.30 9.11
N ASP A 44 11.86 16.88 8.69
CA ASP A 44 12.22 16.71 7.27
C ASP A 44 11.88 15.31 6.72
N GLU A 45 11.33 14.43 7.56
CA GLU A 45 10.93 13.07 7.17
C GLU A 45 9.40 12.97 7.08
N VAL A 46 8.92 12.06 6.23
CA VAL A 46 7.51 11.68 6.15
C VAL A 46 7.38 10.19 6.47
N SER A 47 6.59 9.87 7.49
CA SER A 47 6.19 8.51 7.79
C SER A 47 4.94 8.16 6.99
N VAL A 48 4.99 7.05 6.26
CA VAL A 48 3.85 6.53 5.48
C VAL A 48 3.37 5.26 6.19
N SER A 49 2.14 5.29 6.68
CA SER A 49 1.50 4.16 7.34
C SER A 49 0.34 3.65 6.49
N GLU A 50 0.29 2.34 6.28
CA GLU A 50 -0.77 1.69 5.50
C GLU A 50 -1.54 0.72 6.40
N THR A 51 -2.85 0.94 6.49
CA THR A 51 -3.78 0.07 7.20
C THR A 51 -4.71 -0.57 6.17
N PHE A 52 -4.79 -1.89 6.16
CA PHE A 52 -5.61 -2.63 5.19
C PHE A 52 -6.39 -3.73 5.88
N GLU A 53 -7.54 -4.08 5.31
CA GLU A 53 -8.27 -5.29 5.67
C GLU A 53 -7.59 -6.52 5.04
N ALA A 54 -7.25 -7.50 5.88
CA ALA A 54 -6.68 -8.76 5.42
C ALA A 54 -7.73 -9.54 4.61
N GLU A 55 -7.30 -10.21 3.54
CA GLU A 55 -8.12 -11.20 2.87
C GLU A 55 -8.12 -12.54 3.63
N GLY A 56 -9.07 -13.41 3.31
CA GLY A 56 -9.25 -14.70 4.01
C GLY A 56 -8.38 -15.85 3.49
N THR A 57 -7.59 -15.64 2.42
CA THR A 57 -6.86 -16.74 1.74
C THR A 57 -5.44 -16.93 2.28
N ASN A 58 -4.68 -15.84 2.42
CA ASN A 58 -3.29 -15.86 2.92
C ASN A 58 -3.21 -15.48 4.40
N SER A 59 -2.12 -15.84 5.09
CA SER A 59 -1.95 -15.43 6.48
C SER A 59 -1.71 -13.93 6.61
N ASP A 60 -2.12 -13.33 7.73
CA ASP A 60 -1.91 -11.91 8.03
C ASP A 60 -0.43 -11.50 7.91
N GLU A 61 0.47 -12.39 8.31
CA GLU A 61 1.92 -12.16 8.23
C GLU A 61 2.42 -12.12 6.79
N GLN A 62 1.96 -13.04 5.93
CA GLN A 62 2.29 -13.05 4.50
C GLN A 62 1.79 -11.78 3.82
N GLN A 63 0.54 -11.39 4.12
CA GLN A 63 -0.06 -10.19 3.57
C GLN A 63 0.72 -8.95 4.01
N ARG A 64 0.98 -8.80 5.32
CA ARG A 64 1.77 -7.69 5.88
C ARG A 64 3.16 -7.61 5.26
N ALA A 65 3.84 -8.73 5.08
CA ALA A 65 5.16 -8.76 4.45
C ALA A 65 5.10 -8.28 2.99
N GLY A 66 4.06 -8.67 2.24
CA GLY A 66 3.83 -8.21 0.87
C GLY A 66 3.66 -6.68 0.80
N TRP A 67 2.74 -6.13 1.60
CA TRP A 67 2.52 -4.68 1.66
C TRP A 67 3.76 -3.91 2.13
N GLN A 68 4.48 -4.44 3.13
CA GLN A 68 5.71 -3.83 3.61
C GLN A 68 6.81 -3.79 2.52
N ALA A 69 6.88 -4.81 1.65
CA ALA A 69 7.81 -4.81 0.53
C ALA A 69 7.46 -3.72 -0.51
N ILE A 70 6.18 -3.45 -0.74
CA ILE A 70 5.71 -2.35 -1.61
C ILE A 70 6.12 -1.00 -1.03
N LEU A 71 5.79 -0.74 0.25
CA LEU A 71 6.19 0.49 0.94
C LEU A 71 7.72 0.65 0.97
N GLY A 72 8.46 -0.44 1.17
CA GLY A 72 9.92 -0.44 1.13
C GLY A 72 10.49 -0.07 -0.24
N ASN A 73 9.86 -0.53 -1.32
CA ASN A 73 10.25 -0.14 -2.68
C ASN A 73 9.87 1.32 -2.99
N PHE A 74 8.70 1.77 -2.54
CA PHE A 74 8.27 3.17 -2.67
C PHE A 74 9.25 4.11 -1.96
N LYS A 75 9.60 3.80 -0.70
CA LYS A 75 10.60 4.53 0.08
C LYS A 75 11.94 4.63 -0.67
N LYS A 76 12.47 3.50 -1.15
CA LYS A 76 13.72 3.49 -1.92
C LYS A 76 13.64 4.38 -3.16
N TYR A 77 12.52 4.33 -3.88
CA TYR A 77 12.31 5.16 -5.07
C TYR A 77 12.30 6.66 -4.73
N THR A 78 11.61 7.05 -3.67
CA THR A 78 11.53 8.46 -3.26
C THR A 78 12.85 9.01 -2.71
N GLU A 79 13.65 8.16 -2.05
CA GLU A 79 14.94 8.57 -1.44
C GLU A 79 16.13 8.48 -2.41
N SER A 80 15.97 7.85 -3.58
CA SER A 80 17.07 7.68 -4.55
C SER A 80 17.10 8.74 -5.67
N ASN A 81 16.34 9.84 -5.54
CA ASN A 81 16.34 10.97 -6.48
C ASN A 81 17.24 12.11 -6.01
#